data_AF-A0A937HQW7-F1
#
_entry.id   AF-A0A937HQW7-F1
#
_cell.length_a   1.000
_cell.length_b   1.000
_cell.length_c   1.000
_cell.angle_alpha   90.00
_cell.angle_beta   90.00
_cell.angle_gamma   90.00
#
_symmetry.space_group_name_H-M   'P 1'
#
loop_
_entity.id
_entity.type
_entity.pdbx_description
1 polymer ?
#
loop_
_entity_poly.entity_id
_entity_poly.type
_entity_poly.pdbx_seq_one_letter_code
_entity_poly.pdbx_strand_id
1 'polypeptide(L)'
;DAVGQAQTLEAAVLKLHTSWRRLGGLYERLWVESGSSTPYLRDVLTALQTLSGATMRVSLGELAGGKRVRLQLVEEAPDQLEPPEIL
;
A
#
# COMPACT_ATOMS: atom_id res chain seq x y z
N ASP A 1 15.63 4.45 22.43
CA ASP A 1 14.53 5.14 23.14
C ASP A 1 13.27 5.11 22.27
N ALA A 2 12.14 5.58 22.79
CA ALA A 2 10.87 5.63 22.05
C ALA A 2 10.93 6.58 20.84
N VAL A 3 11.74 7.64 20.90
CA VAL A 3 11.91 8.62 19.83
C VAL A 3 12.56 7.96 18.61
N GLY A 4 13.62 7.18 18.80
CA GLY A 4 14.26 6.42 17.73
C GLY A 4 13.35 5.36 17.10
N GLN A 5 12.48 4.73 17.89
CA GLN A 5 11.46 3.81 17.35
C GLN A 5 10.42 4.55 16.51
N ALA A 6 9.96 5.72 16.96
CA ALA A 6 9.03 6.57 16.20
C ALA A 6 9.64 7.00 14.86
N GLN A 7 10.89 7.46 14.85
CA GLN A 7 11.61 7.83 13.61
C GLN A 7 11.77 6.64 12.66
N THR A 8 12.05 5.45 13.19
CA THR A 8 12.17 4.23 12.37
C THR A 8 10.84 3.87 11.72
N LEU A 9 9.74 3.99 12.46
CA LEU A 9 8.40 3.75 11.95
C LEU A 9 8.02 4.77 10.86
N GLU A 10 8.27 6.05 11.10
CA GLU A 10 8.00 7.11 10.12
C GLU A 10 8.77 6.88 8.80
N ALA A 11 10.06 6.56 8.88
CA ALA A 11 10.87 6.23 7.72
C ALA A 11 10.37 4.98 6.98
N ALA A 12 9.87 3.97 7.71
CA ALA A 12 9.28 2.76 7.12
C ALA A 12 7.95 3.06 6.39
N VAL A 13 7.09 3.88 6.98
CA VAL A 13 5.82 4.33 6.38
C VAL A 13 6.09 5.12 5.10
N LEU A 14 7.06 6.05 5.09
CA LEU A 14 7.42 6.81 3.89
C LEU A 14 7.91 5.91 2.74
N LYS A 15 8.75 4.92 3.05
CA LYS A 15 9.24 3.94 2.07
C LYS A 15 8.10 3.08 1.53
N LEU A 16 7.19 2.64 2.41
CA LEU A 16 6.01 1.87 2.04
C LEU A 16 5.12 2.67 1.09
N HIS A 17 4.77 3.90 1.44
CA HIS A 17 3.93 4.78 0.63
C HIS A 17 4.54 5.01 -0.77
N THR A 18 5.83 5.35 -0.82
CA THR A 18 6.55 5.58 -2.09
C THR A 18 6.53 4.33 -2.98
N SER A 19 6.77 3.16 -2.39
CA SER A 19 6.78 1.88 -3.12
C SER A 19 5.40 1.50 -3.62
N TRP A 20 4.37 1.70 -2.79
CA TRP A 20 2.97 1.45 -3.13
C TRP A 20 2.50 2.35 -4.29
N ARG A 21 2.78 3.66 -4.25
CA ARG A 21 2.45 4.59 -5.34
C ARG A 21 3.13 4.21 -6.65
N ARG A 22 4.41 3.84 -6.60
CA ARG A 22 5.16 3.37 -7.77
C ARG A 22 4.53 2.10 -8.37
N LEU A 23 4.11 1.16 -7.52
CA LEU A 23 3.44 -0.05 -7.96
C LEU A 23 2.09 0.24 -8.64
N GLY A 24 1.32 1.18 -8.10
CA GLY A 24 0.08 1.69 -8.72
C GLY A 24 0.31 2.23 -10.13
N GLY A 25 1.28 3.13 -10.29
CA GLY A 25 1.61 3.70 -11.60
C GLY A 25 2.13 2.67 -12.61
N LEU A 26 2.87 1.65 -12.16
CA LEU A 26 3.30 0.54 -13.03
C LEU A 26 2.12 -0.32 -13.47
N TYR A 27 1.20 -0.64 -12.55
CA TYR A 27 -0.01 -1.39 -12.87
C TYR A 27 -0.85 -0.67 -13.93
N GLU A 28 -1.10 0.63 -13.76
CA GLU A 28 -1.90 1.42 -14.72
C GLU A 28 -1.28 1.42 -16.12
N ARG A 29 0.02 1.66 -16.22
CA ARG A 29 0.74 1.66 -17.51
C ARG A 29 0.69 0.29 -18.18
N LEU A 30 1.05 -0.76 -17.44
CA LEU A 30 1.04 -2.12 -17.96
C LEU A 30 -0.38 -2.57 -18.34
N TRP A 31 -1.40 -2.12 -17.62
CA TRP A 31 -2.79 -2.42 -17.95
C TRP A 31 -3.19 -1.82 -19.30
N VAL A 32 -2.82 -0.57 -19.56
CA VAL A 32 -3.08 0.12 -20.84
C VAL A 32 -2.31 -0.55 -21.98
N GLU A 33 -1.05 -0.92 -21.74
CA GLU A 33 -0.20 -1.61 -22.72
C GLU A 33 -0.61 -3.07 -22.96
N SER A 34 -1.22 -3.72 -21.96
CA SER A 34 -1.76 -5.08 -22.05
C SER A 34 -3.05 -5.08 -22.86
N GLY A 35 -2.92 -5.21 -24.18
CA GLY A 35 -4.03 -5.44 -25.10
C GLY A 35 -4.79 -6.75 -24.83
N SER A 36 -5.86 -7.00 -25.58
CA SER A 36 -6.64 -8.26 -25.45
C SER A 36 -5.84 -9.52 -25.76
N SER A 37 -4.70 -9.40 -26.46
CA SER A 37 -3.83 -10.51 -26.84
C SER A 37 -2.94 -11.05 -25.72
N THR A 38 -2.93 -10.44 -24.53
CA THR A 38 -2.10 -10.86 -23.38
C THR A 38 -2.93 -11.22 -22.14
N PRO A 39 -3.86 -12.21 -22.22
CA PRO A 39 -4.78 -12.53 -21.13
C PRO A 39 -4.06 -12.94 -19.83
N TYR A 40 -3.01 -13.76 -19.93
CA TYR A 40 -2.24 -14.18 -18.76
C TYR A 40 -1.52 -13.03 -18.05
N LEU A 41 -1.12 -12.00 -18.79
CA LEU A 41 -0.53 -10.80 -18.19
C LEU A 41 -1.60 -10.01 -17.42
N ARG A 42 -2.83 -9.93 -17.94
CA ARG A 42 -3.96 -9.30 -17.24
C ARG A 42 -4.33 -10.04 -15.96
N ASP A 43 -4.24 -11.36 -15.93
CA ASP A 43 -4.47 -12.14 -14.71
C ASP A 43 -3.43 -11.81 -13.63
N VAL A 44 -2.15 -11.74 -14.01
CA VAL A 44 -1.07 -11.34 -13.10
C VAL A 44 -1.25 -9.90 -12.62
N LEU A 45 -1.60 -8.97 -13.52
CA LEU A 45 -1.88 -7.58 -13.16
C LEU A 45 -3.06 -7.50 -12.17
N THR A 46 -4.12 -8.29 -12.37
CA THR A 46 -5.27 -8.35 -11.45
C THR A 46 -4.84 -8.82 -10.06
N ALA A 47 -3.95 -9.80 -9.97
CA ALA A 47 -3.37 -10.19 -8.68
C ALA A 47 -2.55 -9.06 -8.05
N LEU A 48 -1.75 -8.34 -8.84
CA LEU A 48 -0.97 -7.18 -8.38
C LEU A 48 -1.84 -5.99 -7.94
N GLN A 49 -3.06 -5.87 -8.47
CA GLN A 49 -4.02 -4.84 -8.08
C GLN A 49 -4.34 -4.90 -6.58
N THR A 50 -4.26 -6.08 -5.95
CA THR A 50 -4.48 -6.25 -4.51
C THR A 50 -3.46 -5.51 -3.64
N LEU A 51 -2.28 -5.22 -4.20
CA LEU A 51 -1.18 -4.51 -3.56
C LEU A 51 -1.05 -3.06 -4.05
N SER A 52 -1.61 -2.73 -5.22
CA SER A 52 -1.44 -1.44 -5.87
C SER A 52 -2.67 -0.54 -5.82
N GLY A 53 -3.85 -1.10 -5.53
CA GLY A 53 -5.11 -0.37 -5.45
C GLY A 53 -5.26 0.50 -4.19
N ALA A 54 -6.40 1.19 -4.06
CA ALA A 54 -6.69 2.13 -2.96
C ALA A 54 -6.66 1.50 -1.55
N THR A 55 -6.83 0.18 -1.46
CA THR A 55 -6.71 -0.56 -0.20
C THR A 55 -5.82 -1.77 -0.41
N MET A 56 -4.61 -1.72 0.13
CA MET A 56 -3.68 -2.83 0.14
C MET A 56 -4.06 -3.84 1.22
N ARG A 57 -4.07 -5.12 0.85
CA ARG A 57 -4.34 -6.23 1.78
C ARG A 57 -3.20 -7.24 1.70
N VAL A 58 -2.53 -7.50 2.81
CA VAL A 58 -1.38 -8.42 2.88
C VAL A 58 -1.57 -9.39 4.02
N SER A 59 -1.32 -10.68 3.77
CA SER A 59 -1.17 -11.66 4.83
C SER A 59 0.27 -11.64 5.34
N LEU A 60 0.46 -11.57 6.65
CA LEU A 60 1.79 -11.65 7.26
C LEU A 60 2.26 -13.10 7.49
N GLY A 61 1.44 -14.08 7.09
CA GLY A 61 1.73 -15.51 7.21
C GLY A 61 1.59 -16.06 8.63
N GLU A 62 1.82 -17.37 8.76
CA GLU A 62 1.64 -18.12 10.01
C GLU A 62 2.62 -17.68 11.11
N LEU A 63 3.84 -17.26 10.74
CA LEU A 63 4.84 -16.76 11.68
C LEU A 63 4.41 -15.46 12.37
N ALA A 64 3.47 -14.72 11.78
CA ALA A 64 2.84 -13.55 12.37
C ALA A 64 1.48 -13.87 13.02
N GLY A 65 1.19 -15.16 13.28
CA GLY A 65 -0.07 -15.62 13.85
C GLY A 65 -1.25 -15.53 12.89
N GLY A 66 -1.01 -15.68 11.58
CA GLY A 66 -2.05 -15.61 10.55
C GLY A 66 -2.65 -14.21 10.39
N LYS A 67 -1.99 -13.18 10.92
CA LYS A 67 -2.47 -11.80 10.87
C LYS A 67 -2.55 -11.29 9.44
N ARG A 68 -3.59 -10.49 9.18
CA ARG A 68 -3.77 -9.77 7.92
C ARG A 68 -3.70 -8.27 8.20
N VAL A 69 -2.97 -7.58 7.35
CA VAL A 69 -2.85 -6.13 7.36
C VAL A 69 -3.68 -5.57 6.22
N ARG A 70 -4.51 -4.58 6.53
CA ARG A 70 -5.24 -3.78 5.55
C ARG A 70 -4.84 -2.33 5.71
N LEU A 71 -4.30 -1.73 4.66
CA LEU A 71 -3.87 -0.35 4.63
C LEU A 71 -4.67 0.40 3.57
N GLN A 72 -5.17 1.57 3.94
CA GLN A 72 -5.87 2.49 3.05
C GLN A 72 -5.20 3.85 3.22
N LEU A 73 -4.83 4.48 2.11
CA LEU A 73 -4.40 5.87 2.15
C LEU A 73 -5.67 6.73 2.20
N VAL A 74 -5.75 7.60 3.19
CA VAL A 74 -6.80 8.60 3.31
C VAL A 74 -6.14 9.94 3.03
N GLU A 75 -6.62 10.64 2.01
CA GLU A 75 -6.22 12.01 1.77
C GLU A 75 -7.08 12.90 2.66
N GLU A 76 -6.48 13.44 3.70
CA GLU A 76 -7.11 14.43 4.58
C GLU A 76 -6.62 15.81 4.17
N ALA A 77 -7.55 16.76 4.10
CA ALA A 77 -7.19 18.15 3.84
C ALA A 77 -6.42 18.69 5.08
N PRO A 78 -5.44 19.60 4.90
CA PRO A 78 -4.58 20.05 6.00
C PRO A 78 -5.34 20.73 7.15
N ASP A 79 -6.55 21.22 6.88
CA ASP A 79 -7.51 21.77 7.83
C ASP A 79 -8.32 20.70 8.61
N GLN A 80 -8.20 19.43 8.24
CA GLN A 80 -8.89 18.28 8.85
C GLN A 80 -7.97 17.39 9.69
N LEU A 81 -6.67 17.70 9.77
CA LEU A 81 -5.72 16.99 10.61
C LEU A 81 -5.96 17.37 12.08
N GLU A 82 -6.97 16.77 12.72
CA GLU A 82 -7.12 16.87 14.16
C GLU A 82 -5.90 16.21 14.83
N PRO A 83 -5.22 16.90 15.77
CA PRO A 83 -4.16 16.26 16.53
C PRO A 83 -4.73 15.04 17.27
N PRO A 84 -3.96 13.94 17.38
CA PRO A 84 -4.45 12.74 18.05
C PRO A 84 -4.88 13.06 19.48
N GLU A 85 -6.07 12.61 19.89
CA GLU A 85 -6.53 12.72 21.27
C GLU A 85 -5.55 12.01 22.20
N ILE A 86 -4.90 12.78 23.09
CA ILE A 86 -4.04 12.22 24.12
C ILE A 86 -4.97 11.69 25.22
N LEU A 87 -5.19 10.37 25.26
CA LEU A 87 -5.82 9.67 26.38
C LEU A 87 -4.85 9.48 27.55
#